data_AF-A0A958QQV3-F1
#
_entry.id   AF-A0A958QQV3-F1
#
_cell.length_a   1.000
_cell.length_b   1.000
_cell.length_c   1.000
_cell.angle_alpha   90.00
_cell.angle_beta   90.00
_cell.angle_gamma   90.00
#
_symmetry.space_group_name_H-M   'P 1'
#
loop_
_entity.id
_entity.type
_entity.pdbx_description
1 polymer ?
#
loop_
_entity_poly.entity_id
_entity_poly.type
_entity_poly.pdbx_seq_one_letter_code
_entity_poly.pdbx_strand_id
1 'polypeptide(L)'
;MKKWFLAIVLAGVILVTVGCGGGGGGGPVQNPESLDISVSPSQIDSGEATTVTLRVRGVSSSFVLKLSYPRGLRYEDFSSAVEQRNDVEVSLDPTEYRSEEVRYLVFFLSEDDFDENGDGEIVLRLRGENEAQGNISVDVDENDPNVSDSSEFDVDDPDFTSEKSKSIRVIG
;
A
#
# COMPACT_ATOMS: atom_id res chain seq x y z
N MET A 1 -23.22 42.94 41.12
CA MET A 1 -24.51 42.72 40.42
C MET A 1 -24.76 43.87 39.45
N LYS A 2 -24.56 43.64 38.14
CA LYS A 2 -25.03 44.51 37.05
C LYS A 2 -25.27 43.62 35.83
N LYS A 3 -26.53 43.58 35.39
CA LYS A 3 -27.03 42.90 34.19
C LYS A 3 -26.76 43.76 32.94
N TRP A 4 -27.22 43.27 31.78
CA TRP A 4 -27.44 43.97 30.49
C TRP A 4 -26.21 43.92 29.55
N PHE A 5 -26.25 43.57 28.25
CA PHE A 5 -27.32 43.49 27.24
C PHE A 5 -27.02 42.38 26.22
N LEU A 6 -28.08 41.73 25.74
CA LEU A 6 -28.17 40.88 24.56
C LEU A 6 -28.03 41.74 23.28
N ALA A 7 -27.24 41.30 22.29
CA ALA A 7 -27.32 41.81 20.92
C ALA A 7 -27.16 40.67 19.91
N ILE A 8 -28.26 40.42 19.21
CA ILE A 8 -28.48 39.49 18.10
C ILE A 8 -27.92 40.14 16.83
N VAL A 9 -27.02 39.46 16.13
CA VAL A 9 -26.55 39.78 14.75
C VAL A 9 -26.07 38.45 14.16
N LEU A 10 -26.37 38.01 12.95
CA LEU A 10 -27.37 38.29 11.93
C LEU A 10 -27.24 37.05 11.03
N ALA A 11 -28.35 36.43 10.68
CA ALA A 11 -28.39 35.34 9.71
C ALA A 11 -27.85 35.82 8.35
N GLY A 12 -26.85 35.11 7.83
CA GLY A 12 -26.31 35.29 6.49
C GLY A 12 -26.19 33.93 5.81
N VAL A 13 -27.34 33.36 5.43
CA VAL A 13 -27.43 32.22 4.53
C VAL A 13 -26.95 32.69 3.16
N ILE A 14 -25.75 32.28 2.75
CA ILE A 14 -25.32 32.36 1.36
C ILE A 14 -25.39 30.93 0.80
N LEU A 15 -26.52 30.65 0.16
CA LEU A 15 -26.67 29.58 -0.82
C LEU A 15 -25.78 29.95 -2.02
N VAL A 16 -24.66 29.24 -2.21
CA VAL A 16 -24.01 29.20 -3.53
C VAL A 16 -24.30 27.84 -4.15
N THR A 17 -25.10 27.95 -5.20
CA THR A 17 -25.46 27.00 -6.24
C THR A 17 -24.56 25.77 -6.37
N VAL A 18 -25.25 24.62 -6.34
CA VAL A 18 -24.86 23.30 -6.84
C VAL A 18 -24.31 23.43 -8.26
N GLY A 19 -22.99 23.53 -8.38
CA GLY A 19 -22.26 23.21 -9.60
C GLY A 19 -21.95 21.72 -9.59
N CYS A 20 -22.91 20.90 -10.02
CA CYS A 20 -22.64 19.51 -10.38
C CYS A 20 -21.80 19.53 -11.67
N GLY A 21 -20.50 19.77 -11.51
CA GLY A 21 -19.53 19.58 -12.57
C GLY A 21 -19.38 18.08 -12.80
N GLY A 22 -20.04 17.56 -13.83
CA GLY A 22 -19.69 16.28 -14.40
C GLY A 22 -18.25 16.37 -14.94
N GLY A 23 -17.32 15.74 -14.22
CA GLY A 23 -15.99 15.40 -14.71
C GLY A 23 -15.97 13.89 -14.93
N GLY A 24 -15.65 13.46 -16.15
CA GLY A 24 -15.80 12.09 -16.62
C GLY A 24 -15.12 11.07 -15.70
N GLY A 25 -15.88 10.05 -15.32
CA GLY A 25 -15.34 8.82 -14.78
C GLY A 25 -14.59 8.07 -15.87
N GLY A 26 -13.35 8.46 -16.11
CA GLY A 26 -12.33 7.49 -16.46
C GLY A 26 -12.12 6.66 -15.21
N GLY A 27 -12.92 5.61 -15.04
CA GLY A 27 -12.64 4.62 -14.01
C GLY A 27 -11.25 4.06 -14.33
N PRO A 28 -10.26 4.23 -13.45
CA PRO A 28 -8.93 3.72 -13.73
C PRO A 28 -9.02 2.22 -13.96
N VAL A 29 -8.23 1.75 -14.92
CA VAL A 29 -7.94 0.32 -15.06
C VAL A 29 -7.22 -0.07 -13.77
N GLN A 30 -7.96 -0.58 -12.79
CA GLN A 30 -7.37 -1.19 -11.60
C GLN A 30 -6.84 -2.54 -12.04
N ASN A 31 -5.56 -2.57 -12.39
CA ASN A 31 -4.79 -3.78 -12.56
C ASN A 31 -3.93 -3.91 -11.30
N PRO A 32 -4.11 -4.94 -10.46
CA PRO A 32 -4.91 -6.16 -10.66
C PRO A 32 -6.42 -6.00 -10.44
N GLU A 33 -7.23 -6.95 -10.94
CA GLU A 33 -8.70 -6.99 -10.69
C GLU A 33 -9.02 -7.07 -9.20
N SER A 34 -8.23 -7.86 -8.45
CA SER A 34 -8.38 -7.92 -7.00
C SER A 34 -7.05 -8.12 -6.29
N LEU A 35 -6.95 -7.48 -5.14
CA LEU A 35 -5.82 -7.57 -4.22
C LEU A 35 -6.33 -7.89 -2.80
N ASP A 36 -5.73 -8.87 -2.15
CA ASP A 36 -5.92 -9.15 -0.72
C ASP A 36 -4.55 -9.25 -0.02
N ILE A 37 -4.52 -8.95 1.27
CA ILE A 37 -3.30 -8.99 2.09
C ILE A 37 -3.57 -9.76 3.37
N SER A 38 -2.63 -10.62 3.74
CA SER A 38 -2.58 -11.28 5.04
C SER A 38 -1.20 -11.16 5.66
N VAL A 39 -1.17 -11.08 6.99
CA VAL A 39 0.04 -10.93 7.80
C VAL A 39 -0.02 -11.97 8.90
N SER A 40 0.97 -12.86 8.97
CA SER A 40 0.96 -13.99 9.90
C SER A 40 2.36 -14.34 10.41
N PRO A 41 2.59 -14.34 11.73
CA PRO A 41 1.67 -13.86 12.77
C PRO A 41 1.54 -12.32 12.77
N SER A 42 0.39 -11.80 13.21
CA SER A 42 0.14 -10.34 13.33
C SER A 42 0.74 -9.71 14.59
N GLN A 43 1.36 -10.51 15.44
CA GLN A 43 2.11 -10.09 16.61
C GLN A 43 3.38 -10.95 16.69
N ILE A 44 4.53 -10.30 16.84
CA ILE A 44 5.85 -10.94 16.91
C ILE A 44 6.68 -10.31 18.04
N ASP A 45 7.63 -11.06 18.58
CA ASP A 45 8.68 -10.50 19.44
C ASP A 45 9.84 -9.94 18.59
N SER A 46 10.64 -9.05 19.17
CA SER A 46 11.82 -8.50 18.50
C SER A 46 12.80 -9.62 18.14
N GLY A 47 13.25 -9.64 16.89
CA GLY A 47 14.09 -10.69 16.31
C GLY A 47 13.32 -11.79 15.58
N GLU A 48 12.01 -11.94 15.82
CA GLU A 48 11.14 -12.84 15.06
C GLU A 48 10.71 -12.23 13.73
N ALA A 49 10.13 -13.05 12.85
CA ALA A 49 9.65 -12.62 11.54
C ALA A 49 8.16 -12.93 11.36
N THR A 50 7.47 -12.04 10.66
CA THR A 50 6.12 -12.23 10.15
C THR A 50 6.16 -12.44 8.64
N THR A 51 5.28 -13.30 8.13
CA THR A 51 5.07 -13.50 6.70
C THR A 51 3.95 -12.58 6.24
N VAL A 52 4.21 -11.83 5.18
CA VAL A 52 3.20 -11.05 4.46
C VAL A 52 2.90 -11.78 3.16
N THR A 53 1.63 -12.06 2.93
CA THR A 53 1.14 -12.71 1.71
C THR A 53 0.13 -11.78 1.04
N LEU A 54 0.42 -11.38 -0.19
CA LEU A 54 -0.46 -10.60 -1.05
C LEU A 54 -1.05 -11.53 -2.10
N ARG A 55 -2.37 -11.65 -2.15
CA ARG A 55 -3.05 -12.43 -3.18
C ARG A 55 -3.48 -11.49 -4.28
N VAL A 56 -2.93 -11.69 -5.46
CA VAL A 56 -3.16 -10.88 -6.65
C VAL A 56 -3.96 -11.72 -7.64
N ARG A 57 -4.99 -11.15 -8.26
CA ARG A 57 -5.81 -11.84 -9.28
C ARG A 57 -6.13 -10.96 -10.46
N GLY A 58 -6.25 -11.58 -11.62
CA GLY A 58 -6.66 -10.91 -12.85
C GLY A 58 -5.67 -9.84 -13.29
N VAL A 59 -4.36 -10.11 -13.17
CA VAL A 59 -3.33 -9.25 -13.77
C VAL A 59 -3.43 -9.32 -15.29
N SER A 60 -3.48 -8.17 -15.95
CA SER A 60 -3.60 -8.07 -17.41
C SER A 60 -2.65 -7.06 -18.06
N SER A 61 -1.84 -6.37 -17.25
CA SER A 61 -0.77 -5.47 -17.70
C SER A 61 0.32 -5.35 -16.62
N SER A 62 1.36 -4.57 -16.90
CA SER A 62 2.32 -4.18 -15.85
C SER A 62 1.69 -3.23 -14.84
N PHE A 63 2.15 -3.28 -13.60
CA PHE A 63 1.73 -2.40 -12.51
C PHE A 63 2.85 -2.26 -11.47
N VAL A 64 2.76 -1.19 -10.67
CA VAL A 64 3.63 -0.96 -9.52
C VAL A 64 2.88 -1.33 -8.25
N LEU A 65 3.48 -2.19 -7.42
CA LEU A 65 2.96 -2.48 -6.09
C LEU A 65 3.84 -1.80 -5.05
N LYS A 66 3.25 -0.87 -4.29
CA LYS A 66 3.90 -0.19 -3.18
C LYS A 66 3.40 -0.82 -1.88
N LEU A 67 4.31 -1.32 -1.05
CA LEU A 67 3.98 -1.84 0.28
C LEU A 67 4.64 -0.97 1.35
N SER A 68 3.84 -0.33 2.20
CA SER A 68 4.31 0.46 3.33
C SER A 68 4.25 -0.33 4.63
N TYR A 69 5.25 -0.15 5.50
CA TYR A 69 5.32 -0.82 6.79
C TYR A 69 6.05 0.00 7.87
N PRO A 70 5.76 -0.21 9.18
CA PRO A 70 6.38 0.53 10.27
C PRO A 70 7.90 0.36 10.38
N ARG A 71 8.63 1.41 10.80
CA ARG A 71 10.11 1.39 10.93
C ARG A 71 10.69 0.36 11.89
N GLY A 72 9.91 -0.13 12.85
CA GLY A 72 10.34 -1.20 13.77
C GLY A 72 10.35 -2.59 13.13
N LEU A 73 9.96 -2.69 11.86
CA LEU A 73 10.12 -3.88 11.03
C LEU A 73 11.22 -3.63 9.98
N ARG A 74 11.85 -4.70 9.51
CA ARG A 74 12.81 -4.71 8.41
C ARG A 74 12.48 -5.83 7.44
N TYR A 75 12.56 -5.55 6.14
CA TYR A 75 12.48 -6.58 5.11
C TYR A 75 13.67 -7.55 5.18
N GLU A 76 13.39 -8.85 5.11
CA GLU A 76 14.43 -9.87 4.97
C GLU A 76 14.81 -10.00 3.50
N ASP A 77 16.04 -9.59 3.16
CA ASP A 77 16.56 -9.65 1.79
C ASP A 77 16.38 -11.05 1.16
N PHE A 78 15.98 -11.08 -0.11
CA PHE A 78 15.72 -12.31 -0.88
C PHE A 78 14.60 -13.20 -0.34
N SER A 79 13.73 -12.68 0.54
CA SER A 79 12.57 -13.43 1.03
C SER A 79 11.32 -13.30 0.15
N SER A 80 11.34 -12.43 -0.85
CA SER A 80 10.18 -12.19 -1.71
C SER A 80 10.14 -13.10 -2.94
N ALA A 81 8.98 -13.72 -3.16
CA ALA A 81 8.67 -14.50 -4.35
C ALA A 81 7.20 -14.38 -4.74
N VAL A 82 6.89 -14.60 -6.01
CA VAL A 82 5.53 -14.95 -6.48
C VAL A 82 5.40 -16.47 -6.46
N GLU A 83 4.45 -16.98 -5.68
CA GLU A 83 4.00 -18.36 -5.72
C GLU A 83 2.83 -18.48 -6.70
N GLN A 84 3.02 -19.25 -7.76
CA GLN A 84 1.98 -19.56 -8.75
C GLN A 84 1.27 -20.88 -8.40
N ARG A 85 0.07 -21.12 -8.95
CA ARG A 85 -0.76 -22.32 -8.66
C ARG A 85 -0.06 -23.67 -8.92
N ASN A 86 1.00 -23.68 -9.72
CA ASN A 86 1.76 -24.87 -10.08
C ASN A 86 3.05 -25.04 -9.26
N ASP A 87 3.14 -24.43 -8.08
CA ASP A 87 4.32 -24.39 -7.21
C ASP A 87 5.58 -23.83 -7.92
N VAL A 88 5.37 -22.98 -8.93
CA VAL A 88 6.44 -22.22 -9.58
C VAL A 88 6.68 -20.98 -8.74
N GLU A 89 7.91 -20.84 -8.22
CA GLU A 89 8.36 -19.67 -7.49
C GLU A 89 9.17 -18.76 -8.40
N VAL A 90 8.71 -17.52 -8.57
CA VAL A 90 9.46 -16.46 -9.24
C VAL A 90 10.04 -15.54 -8.18
N SER A 91 11.36 -15.49 -8.07
CA SER A 91 12.01 -14.59 -7.10
C SER A 91 11.79 -13.13 -7.51
N LEU A 92 11.37 -12.30 -6.55
CA LEU A 92 11.19 -10.87 -6.72
C LEU A 92 12.31 -10.12 -6.00
N ASP A 93 12.72 -8.99 -6.58
CA ASP A 93 13.73 -8.09 -6.01
C ASP A 93 13.15 -6.67 -5.83
N PRO A 94 12.40 -6.41 -4.73
CA PRO A 94 11.83 -5.09 -4.50
C PRO A 94 12.91 -4.07 -4.19
N THR A 95 12.66 -2.82 -4.59
CA THR A 95 13.48 -1.69 -4.12
C THR A 95 12.98 -1.21 -2.76
N GLU A 96 13.86 -1.18 -1.75
CA GLU A 96 13.54 -0.66 -0.42
C GLU A 96 13.79 0.86 -0.35
N TYR A 97 12.77 1.61 0.07
CA TYR A 97 12.87 3.04 0.37
C TYR A 97 12.57 3.29 1.86
N ARG A 98 13.17 4.34 2.42
CA ARG A 98 13.09 4.63 3.87
C ARG A 98 12.80 6.10 4.10
N SER A 99 11.74 6.39 4.86
CA SER A 99 11.46 7.72 5.39
C SER A 99 11.70 7.77 6.90
N GLU A 100 11.44 8.94 7.52
CA GLU A 100 11.52 9.11 8.97
C GLU A 100 10.42 8.35 9.74
N GLU A 101 9.30 8.02 9.11
CA GLU A 101 8.15 7.42 9.81
C GLU A 101 7.83 6.01 9.34
N VAL A 102 8.07 5.71 8.06
CA VAL A 102 7.68 4.45 7.43
C VAL A 102 8.78 3.93 6.52
N ARG A 103 8.66 2.66 6.11
CA ARG A 103 9.48 2.07 5.06
C ARG A 103 8.57 1.60 3.93
N TYR A 104 9.11 1.54 2.72
CA TYR A 104 8.41 1.07 1.54
C TYR A 104 9.21 -0.05 0.86
N LEU A 105 8.50 -1.04 0.34
CA LEU A 105 8.97 -1.93 -0.72
C LEU A 105 8.21 -1.58 -1.99
N VAL A 106 8.91 -1.39 -3.09
CA VAL A 106 8.31 -1.11 -4.40
C VAL A 106 8.65 -2.24 -5.35
N PHE A 107 7.62 -2.84 -5.92
CA PHE A 107 7.71 -3.93 -6.89
C PHE A 107 7.21 -3.44 -8.25
N PHE A 108 7.96 -3.73 -9.30
CA PHE A 108 7.56 -3.53 -10.69
C PHE A 108 7.18 -4.90 -11.24
N LEU A 109 5.89 -5.11 -11.49
CA LEU A 109 5.32 -6.42 -11.80
C LEU A 109 4.66 -6.39 -13.16
N SER A 110 4.63 -7.54 -13.82
CA SER A 110 4.10 -7.76 -15.16
C SER A 110 3.22 -9.01 -15.20
N GLU A 111 2.45 -9.19 -16.28
CA GLU A 111 1.65 -10.40 -16.49
C GLU A 111 2.51 -11.68 -16.45
N ASP A 112 3.76 -11.60 -16.93
CA ASP A 112 4.69 -12.74 -16.98
C ASP A 112 5.13 -13.25 -15.60
N ASP A 113 4.92 -12.47 -14.53
CA ASP A 113 5.26 -12.86 -13.15
C ASP A 113 4.19 -13.77 -12.53
N PHE A 114 2.99 -13.83 -13.11
CA PHE A 114 1.83 -14.54 -12.59
C PHE A 114 1.49 -15.81 -13.39
N ASP A 115 0.48 -16.55 -12.94
CA ASP A 115 -0.02 -17.70 -13.69
C ASP A 115 -0.78 -17.28 -14.97
N GLU A 116 -1.22 -18.26 -15.77
CA GLU A 116 -1.92 -18.02 -17.05
C GLU A 116 -3.25 -17.24 -16.93
N ASN A 117 -3.77 -17.05 -15.71
CA ASN A 117 -4.98 -16.25 -15.44
C ASN A 117 -4.64 -14.89 -14.83
N GLY A 118 -3.35 -14.55 -14.71
CA GLY A 118 -2.89 -13.38 -13.97
C GLY A 118 -3.09 -13.51 -12.45
N ASP A 119 -3.15 -14.73 -11.93
CA ASP A 119 -3.26 -15.01 -10.50
C ASP A 119 -1.89 -15.37 -9.89
N GLY A 120 -1.65 -14.96 -8.65
CA GLY A 120 -0.48 -15.40 -7.88
C GLY A 120 -0.48 -14.88 -6.45
N GLU A 121 0.39 -15.45 -5.61
CA GLU A 121 0.61 -14.97 -4.24
C GLU A 121 2.02 -14.39 -4.11
N ILE A 122 2.14 -13.10 -3.81
CA ILE A 122 3.42 -12.50 -3.45
C ILE A 122 3.65 -12.76 -1.97
N VAL A 123 4.69 -13.53 -1.64
CA VAL A 123 5.06 -13.88 -0.28
C VAL A 123 6.37 -13.20 0.06
N LEU A 124 6.45 -12.54 1.22
CA LEU A 124 7.68 -11.95 1.73
C LEU A 124 7.75 -12.01 3.26
N ARG A 125 8.94 -11.76 3.83
CA ARG A 125 9.14 -11.76 5.28
C ARG A 125 9.59 -10.41 5.79
N LEU A 126 8.98 -9.98 6.90
CA LEU A 126 9.39 -8.80 7.67
C LEU A 126 9.83 -9.25 9.06
N ARG A 127 11.04 -8.87 9.47
CA ARG A 127 11.58 -9.14 10.81
C ARG A 127 11.34 -7.96 11.74
N GLY A 128 10.92 -8.24 12.98
CA GLY A 128 10.84 -7.23 14.04
C GLY A 128 12.25 -6.83 14.49
N GLU A 129 12.59 -5.54 14.40
CA GLU A 129 13.85 -4.99 14.91
C GLU A 129 13.67 -4.23 16.23
N ASN A 130 12.57 -3.50 16.37
CA ASN A 130 12.26 -2.69 17.56
C ASN A 130 10.76 -2.73 17.84
N GLU A 131 10.35 -2.38 19.06
CA GLU A 131 8.94 -2.21 19.40
C GLU A 131 8.25 -1.27 18.40
N ALA A 132 7.16 -1.75 17.82
CA ALA A 132 6.39 -1.00 16.84
C ALA A 132 4.94 -1.48 16.82
N GLN A 133 4.06 -0.54 16.47
CA GLN A 133 2.66 -0.83 16.22
C GLN A 133 2.22 -0.02 15.01
N GLY A 134 1.53 -0.66 14.08
CA GLY A 134 1.01 0.02 12.89
C GLY A 134 0.35 -0.95 11.94
N ASN A 135 0.23 -0.52 10.68
CA ASN A 135 -0.34 -1.31 9.60
C ASN A 135 0.71 -1.56 8.51
N ILE A 136 0.68 -2.76 7.94
CA ILE A 136 1.26 -3.04 6.63
C ILE A 136 0.16 -2.71 5.62
N SER A 137 0.45 -1.78 4.72
CA SER A 137 -0.54 -1.26 3.76
C SER A 137 -0.02 -1.41 2.35
N VAL A 138 -0.93 -1.58 1.39
CA VAL A 138 -0.58 -1.76 -0.02
C VAL A 138 -1.33 -0.76 -0.86
N ASP A 139 -0.64 -0.26 -1.86
CA ASP A 139 -1.13 0.63 -2.90
C ASP A 139 -0.65 0.10 -4.26
N VAL A 140 -1.49 0.27 -5.29
CA VAL A 140 -1.21 -0.24 -6.63
C VAL A 140 -1.42 0.87 -7.65
N ASP A 141 -0.42 1.06 -8.50
CA ASP A 141 -0.42 2.05 -9.56
C ASP A 141 -0.18 1.43 -10.93
N GLU A 142 -0.61 2.16 -11.95
CA GLU A 142 -0.27 1.84 -13.33
C GLU A 142 1.23 2.13 -13.57
N ASN A 143 1.95 1.16 -14.13
CA ASN A 143 3.36 1.32 -14.51
C ASN A 143 3.45 2.06 -15.85
N ASP A 144 4.09 3.23 -15.90
CA ASP A 144 4.25 4.02 -17.12
C ASP A 144 5.53 3.56 -17.86
N PRO A 145 5.41 2.89 -19.02
CA PRO A 145 6.58 2.36 -19.73
C PRO A 145 7.54 3.46 -20.26
N ASN A 146 7.16 4.73 -20.16
CA ASN A 146 8.00 5.88 -20.55
C ASN A 146 8.76 6.51 -19.38
N VAL A 147 8.47 6.09 -18.15
CA VAL A 147 9.17 6.49 -16.93
C VAL A 147 10.04 5.33 -16.48
N SER A 148 11.24 5.62 -16.00
CA SER A 148 12.08 4.57 -15.41
C SER A 148 11.57 4.22 -14.01
N ASP A 149 11.64 2.95 -13.62
CA ASP A 149 11.29 2.42 -12.31
C ASP A 149 11.77 3.30 -11.13
N SER A 150 13.02 3.76 -11.17
CA SER A 150 13.61 4.60 -10.10
C SER A 150 13.03 6.02 -10.01
N SER A 151 12.26 6.45 -11.01
CA SER A 151 11.58 7.75 -11.06
C SER A 151 10.07 7.62 -10.85
N GLU A 152 9.52 6.39 -10.84
CA GLU A 152 8.09 6.16 -10.59
C GLU A 152 7.71 6.27 -9.11
N PHE A 153 8.69 6.20 -8.21
CA PHE A 153 8.46 6.35 -6.78
C PHE A 153 9.44 7.34 -6.15
N ASP A 154 8.90 8.31 -5.41
CA ASP A 154 9.66 9.24 -4.58
C ASP A 154 9.29 9.04 -3.11
N VAL A 155 10.26 8.73 -2.25
CA VAL A 155 9.97 8.53 -0.83
C VAL A 155 9.57 9.82 -0.10
N ASP A 156 9.95 10.98 -0.63
CA ASP A 156 9.61 12.28 -0.07
C ASP A 156 8.23 12.76 -0.53
N ASP A 157 7.71 12.22 -1.64
CA ASP A 157 6.35 12.42 -2.15
C ASP A 157 5.79 11.10 -2.73
N PRO A 158 5.41 10.13 -1.88
CA PRO A 158 5.19 8.74 -2.29
C PRO A 158 3.91 8.50 -3.10
N ASP A 159 3.06 9.52 -3.25
CA ASP A 159 1.69 9.45 -3.79
C ASP A 159 1.02 8.12 -3.40
N PHE A 160 0.81 7.92 -2.09
CA PHE A 160 0.43 6.63 -1.52
C PHE A 160 -0.99 6.67 -0.97
N THR A 161 -1.91 5.93 -1.61
CA THR A 161 -3.31 5.80 -1.18
C THR A 161 -3.66 4.33 -0.91
N SER A 162 -3.43 3.90 0.34
CA SER A 162 -3.70 2.51 0.76
C SER A 162 -5.05 1.95 0.30
N GLU A 163 -5.02 0.91 -0.53
CA GLU A 163 -6.19 0.14 -0.92
C GLU A 163 -6.56 -0.93 0.12
N LYS A 164 -5.53 -1.57 0.68
CA LYS A 164 -5.65 -2.64 1.68
C LYS A 164 -4.64 -2.48 2.79
N SER A 165 -5.01 -2.94 3.98
CA SER A 165 -4.12 -2.88 5.14
C SER A 165 -4.38 -4.00 6.14
N LYS A 166 -3.34 -4.40 6.88
CA LYS A 166 -3.41 -5.30 8.03
C LYS A 166 -2.52 -4.80 9.15
N SER A 167 -3.01 -4.90 10.38
CA SER A 167 -2.25 -4.49 11.56
C SER A 167 -1.16 -5.49 11.92
N ILE A 168 -0.05 -4.98 12.44
CA ILE A 168 1.10 -5.72 12.93
C ILE A 168 1.59 -5.07 14.23
N ARG A 169 2.09 -5.89 15.16
CA ARG A 169 2.70 -5.44 16.40
C ARG A 169 4.02 -6.18 16.66
N VAL A 170 5.06 -5.43 16.97
CA VAL A 170 6.34 -5.95 17.44
C VAL A 170 6.46 -5.66 18.93
N ILE A 171 6.75 -6.68 19.74
CA ILE A 171 6.96 -6.58 21.18
C ILE A 171 8.47 -6.54 21.46
N GLY A 172 8.87 -5.60 22.33
CA GLY A 172 10.25 -5.42 22.78
C GLY A 172 10.67 -6.41 23.86
#